data_AF-A0A0F9C7T6-F1
#
_entry.id   AF-A0A0F9C7T6-F1
#
_cell.length_a   1.000
_cell.length_b   1.000
_cell.length_c   1.000
_cell.angle_alpha   90.00
_cell.angle_beta   90.00
_cell.angle_gamma   90.00
#
_symmetry.space_group_name_H-M   'P 1'
#
loop_
_entity.id
_entity.type
_entity.pdbx_description
1 polymer ?
#
loop_
_entity_poly.entity_id
_entity_poly.type
_entity_poly.pdbx_seq_one_letter_code
_entity_poly.pdbx_strand_id
1 'polypeptide(L)'
;MNNLIPYFIHEKLQKGESSGSMDATALFLDISGFTRLTESLMQHGKEGAEILSNIINRIFTLPIQTIYSNGGFITTFAGDAFTAIFPGNGYKALIASLAIKRIFSDFGET
;
A
#
# COMPACT_ATOMS: atom_id res chain seq x y z
N MET A 1 -11.68 3.99 4.98
CA MET A 1 -10.29 4.52 4.99
C MET A 1 -10.20 5.60 6.05
N ASN A 2 -9.70 5.31 7.25
CA ASN A 2 -9.52 6.32 8.33
C ASN A 2 -8.04 6.51 8.74
N ASN A 3 -7.09 5.96 7.98
CA ASN A 3 -5.66 6.04 8.30
C ASN A 3 -4.95 7.07 7.41
N LEU A 4 -5.27 8.36 7.59
CA LEU A 4 -4.55 9.45 6.91
C LEU A 4 -3.10 9.58 7.43
N ILE A 5 -2.86 9.13 8.65
CA ILE A 5 -1.55 9.08 9.30
C ILE A 5 -1.33 7.62 9.72
N PRO A 6 -0.12 7.04 9.51
CA PRO A 6 0.18 5.71 10.01
C PRO A 6 -0.01 5.65 11.53
N TYR A 7 -0.67 4.60 12.04
CA TYR A 7 -0.94 4.48 13.48
C TYR A 7 0.35 4.58 14.31
N PHE A 8 1.47 4.09 13.78
CA PHE A 8 2.79 4.19 14.40
C PHE A 8 3.19 5.64 14.69
N ILE A 9 2.98 6.56 13.74
CA ILE A 9 3.29 7.98 13.93
C ILE A 9 2.37 8.59 14.98
N HIS A 10 1.08 8.25 14.93
CA HIS A 10 0.11 8.72 15.92
C HIS A 10 0.47 8.29 17.35
N GLU A 11 0.78 7.01 17.55
CA GLU A 11 1.19 6.46 18.84
C GLU A 11 2.50 7.08 19.37
N LYS A 12 3.46 7.34 18.48
CA LYS A 12 4.73 7.97 18.84
C LYS A 12 4.57 9.42 19.26
N LEU A 13 3.80 10.19 18.50
CA LEU A 13 3.51 11.58 18.85
C LEU A 13 2.74 11.70 20.17
N GLN A 14 1.81 10.79 20.47
CA GLN A 14 1.13 10.76 21.77
C GLN A 14 2.09 10.54 22.94
N LYS A 15 3.23 9.88 22.72
CA LYS A 15 4.29 9.69 23.71
C LYS A 15 5.29 10.84 23.77
N GLY A 16 5.10 11.89 22.99
CA GLY A 16 6.04 13.00 22.86
C GLY A 16 7.29 12.67 22.04
N GLU A 17 7.29 11.55 21.31
CA GLU A 17 8.40 11.13 20.45
C GLU A 17 8.18 11.70 19.03
N SER A 18 9.06 12.61 18.59
CA SER A 18 9.02 13.19 17.24
C SER A 18 10.08 12.60 16.29
N SER A 19 11.00 11.79 16.81
CA SER A 19 12.05 11.11 16.05
C SER A 19 12.53 9.86 16.78
N GLY A 20 13.23 8.97 16.08
CA GLY A 20 13.77 7.73 16.65
C GLY A 20 14.33 6.78 15.60
N SER A 21 14.69 5.57 16.03
CA SER A 21 15.13 4.47 15.18
C SER A 21 14.36 3.19 15.50
N MET A 22 14.28 2.27 14.55
CA MET A 22 13.67 0.96 14.73
C MET A 22 14.28 -0.06 13.79
N ASP A 23 14.36 -1.31 14.24
CA ASP A 23 14.63 -2.45 13.36
C ASP A 23 13.34 -2.84 12.64
N ALA A 24 13.39 -2.86 11.31
CA ALA A 24 12.23 -3.17 10.49
C ALA A 24 12.61 -3.73 9.12
N THR A 25 11.64 -4.39 8.49
CA THR A 25 11.69 -4.77 7.09
C THR A 25 10.78 -3.87 6.27
N ALA A 26 11.30 -3.28 5.20
CA ALA A 26 10.53 -2.50 4.25
C ALA A 26 10.02 -3.39 3.10
N LEU A 27 8.76 -3.22 2.74
CA LEU A 27 8.16 -3.81 1.56
C LEU A 27 7.70 -2.68 0.64
N PHE A 28 8.22 -2.68 -0.58
CA PHE A 28 7.78 -1.77 -1.64
C PHE A 28 6.93 -2.55 -2.63
N LEU A 29 5.77 -1.99 -2.97
CA LEU A 29 4.84 -2.57 -3.94
C LEU A 29 4.53 -1.52 -5.01
N ASP A 30 4.66 -1.93 -6.27
CA ASP A 30 4.37 -1.11 -7.44
C ASP A 30 3.49 -1.91 -8.41
N ILE A 31 2.48 -1.24 -8.99
CA ILE A 31 1.59 -1.86 -9.97
C ILE A 31 2.14 -1.59 -11.37
N SER A 32 2.74 -2.61 -11.97
CA SER A 32 3.22 -2.54 -13.35
C SER A 32 2.10 -2.15 -14.34
N GLY A 33 2.40 -1.20 -15.24
CA GLY A 33 1.48 -0.78 -16.30
C GLY A 33 0.43 0.26 -15.87
N PHE A 34 0.37 0.59 -14.58
CA PHE A 34 -0.60 1.55 -14.05
C PHE A 34 -0.35 2.98 -14.53
N THR A 35 0.91 3.39 -14.68
CA THR A 35 1.26 4.70 -15.25
C THR A 35 0.62 4.92 -16.63
N ARG A 36 0.70 3.92 -17.53
CA ARG A 36 0.09 4.01 -18.87
C ARG A 36 -1.43 4.06 -18.81
N LEU A 37 -2.03 3.28 -17.92
CA LEU A 37 -3.47 3.29 -17.67
C LEU A 37 -3.93 4.69 -17.21
N THR A 38 -3.16 5.29 -16.29
CA THR A 38 -3.40 6.65 -15.78
C THR A 38 -3.37 7.66 -16.91
N GLU A 39 -2.31 7.67 -17.71
CA GLU A 39 -2.15 8.60 -18.84
C GLU A 39 -3.32 8.49 -19.83
N SER A 40 -3.74 7.26 -20.16
CA SER A 40 -4.87 7.03 -21.08
C SER A 40 -6.21 7.50 -20.50
N LEU A 41 -6.49 7.20 -19.23
CA LEU A 41 -7.74 7.62 -18.59
C LEU A 41 -7.77 9.13 -18.38
N MET A 42 -6.65 9.78 -18.07
CA MET A 42 -6.60 11.24 -17.86
C MET A 42 -6.97 12.05 -19.11
N GLN A 43 -6.87 11.46 -20.32
CA GLN A 43 -7.35 12.08 -21.56
C GLN A 43 -8.88 12.30 -21.55
N HIS A 44 -9.62 11.58 -20.72
CA HIS A 44 -11.08 11.65 -20.60
C HIS A 44 -11.53 12.60 -19.47
N GLY A 45 -10.62 13.41 -18.92
CA GLY A 45 -10.92 14.41 -17.91
C GLY A 45 -11.52 13.80 -16.62
N LYS A 46 -12.65 14.35 -16.15
CA LYS A 46 -13.26 13.97 -14.87
C LYS A 46 -13.71 12.51 -14.82
N GLU A 47 -14.30 12.02 -15.91
CA GLU A 47 -14.80 10.64 -15.99
C GLU A 47 -13.65 9.64 -15.90
N GLY A 48 -12.56 9.90 -16.62
CA GLY A 48 -11.34 9.10 -16.53
C GLY A 48 -10.73 9.09 -15.13
N ALA A 49 -10.79 10.21 -14.41
CA ALA A 49 -10.31 10.30 -13.03
C ALA A 49 -11.15 9.47 -12.06
N GLU A 50 -12.47 9.42 -12.25
CA GLU A 50 -13.36 8.58 -11.46
C GLU A 50 -13.10 7.09 -11.70
N ILE A 51 -12.99 6.68 -12.96
CA ILE A 51 -12.63 5.30 -13.34
C ILE A 51 -11.29 4.92 -12.74
N LEU A 52 -10.28 5.78 -12.85
CA LEU A 52 -8.96 5.55 -12.28
C LEU A 52 -9.03 5.35 -10.76
N SER A 53 -9.75 6.22 -10.04
CA SER A 53 -9.95 6.10 -8.59
C SER A 53 -10.57 4.75 -8.21
N ASN A 54 -11.57 4.30 -8.97
CA ASN A 54 -12.21 3.00 -8.75
C ASN A 54 -11.25 1.83 -8.96
N ILE A 55 -10.41 1.90 -10.00
CA ILE A 55 -9.39 0.88 -10.28
C ILE A 55 -8.34 0.83 -9.16
N ILE A 56 -7.80 1.99 -8.73
CA ILE A 56 -6.86 2.10 -7.61
C ILE A 56 -7.43 1.44 -6.37
N ASN A 57 -8.64 1.84 -5.98
CA ASN A 57 -9.28 1.33 -4.78
C ASN A 57 -9.48 -0.18 -4.86
N ARG A 58 -9.92 -0.70 -6.00
CA ARG A 58 -10.12 -2.14 -6.18
C ARG A 58 -8.81 -2.93 -6.09
N ILE A 59 -7.75 -2.46 -6.75
CA ILE A 59 -6.47 -3.16 -6.76
C ILE A 59 -5.78 -3.11 -5.40
N PHE A 60 -5.76 -1.93 -4.74
CA PHE A 60 -5.04 -1.78 -3.49
C PHE A 60 -5.76 -2.30 -2.25
N THR A 61 -7.09 -2.47 -2.27
CA THR A 61 -7.84 -2.87 -1.06
C THR A 61 -7.29 -4.15 -0.42
N LEU A 62 -7.11 -5.23 -1.19
CA LEU A 62 -6.66 -6.51 -0.64
C LEU A 62 -5.17 -6.50 -0.22
N PRO A 63 -4.23 -5.95 -1.02
CA PRO A 63 -2.86 -5.77 -0.57
C PRO A 63 -2.74 -4.96 0.71
N ILE A 64 -3.43 -3.81 0.80
CA ILE A 64 -3.43 -2.96 2.00
C ILE A 64 -3.92 -3.75 3.22
N GLN A 65 -5.06 -4.43 3.10
CA GLN A 65 -5.59 -5.28 4.19
C GLN A 65 -4.60 -6.36 4.62
N THR A 66 -3.88 -6.95 3.65
CA THR A 66 -2.88 -7.98 3.91
C THR A 66 -1.69 -7.43 4.70
N ILE A 67 -1.21 -6.22 4.37
CA ILE A 67 -0.15 -5.55 5.14
C ILE A 67 -0.57 -5.38 6.60
N TYR A 68 -1.72 -4.75 6.84
CA TYR A 68 -2.20 -4.46 8.20
C TYR A 68 -2.48 -5.74 9.00
N SER A 69 -3.08 -6.76 8.38
CA SER A 69 -3.38 -8.03 9.04
C SER A 69 -2.13 -8.82 9.44
N ASN A 70 -1.01 -8.59 8.75
CA ASN A 70 0.28 -9.17 9.08
C ASN A 70 1.12 -8.28 10.02
N GLY A 71 0.54 -7.21 10.58
CA GLY A 71 1.20 -6.32 11.54
C GLY A 71 2.20 -5.35 10.92
N GLY A 72 2.12 -5.13 9.62
CA GLY A 72 2.79 -4.02 8.94
C GLY A 72 1.90 -2.78 8.90
N PHE A 73 2.48 -1.67 8.50
CA PHE A 73 1.75 -0.44 8.22
C PHE A 73 2.29 0.27 7.00
N ILE A 74 1.43 1.02 6.32
CA ILE A 74 1.82 1.79 5.14
C ILE A 74 2.36 3.14 5.60
N THR A 75 3.54 3.50 5.13
CA THR A 75 4.17 4.80 5.43
C THR A 75 3.84 5.85 4.38
N THR A 76 3.80 5.46 3.11
CA THR A 76 3.68 6.40 2.00
C THR A 76 3.01 5.73 0.81
N PHE A 77 2.15 6.50 0.14
CA PHE A 77 1.66 6.21 -1.20
C PHE A 77 2.38 7.10 -2.20
N ALA A 78 2.77 6.54 -3.33
CA ALA A 78 3.41 7.24 -4.43
C ALA A 78 2.69 6.85 -5.72
N GLY A 79 1.55 7.49 -5.98
CA GLY A 79 0.71 7.19 -7.15
C GLY A 79 0.23 5.73 -7.15
N ASP A 80 0.88 4.93 -7.98
CA ASP A 80 0.65 3.50 -8.24
C ASP A 80 1.52 2.55 -7.42
N ALA A 81 2.28 3.10 -6.50
CA ALA A 81 3.06 2.34 -5.54
C ALA A 81 2.75 2.73 -4.09
N PHE A 82 3.10 1.84 -3.16
CA PHE A 82 3.18 2.17 -1.74
C PHE A 82 4.33 1.46 -1.05
N THR A 83 4.77 2.06 0.06
CA THR A 83 5.78 1.48 0.96
C THR A 83 5.12 1.08 2.27
N ALA A 84 5.40 -0.15 2.70
CA ALA A 84 5.00 -0.68 4.00
C ALA A 84 6.21 -1.02 4.86
N ILE A 85 6.06 -0.84 6.17
CA ILE A 85 7.08 -1.17 7.17
C ILE A 85 6.53 -2.25 8.09
N PHE A 86 7.35 -3.27 8.34
CA PHE A 86 7.10 -4.34 9.30
C PHE A 86 8.11 -4.23 10.44
N PRO A 87 7.69 -3.83 11.65
CA PRO A 87 8.58 -3.79 12.82
C PRO A 87 9.14 -5.17 13.17
N GLY A 88 10.42 -5.23 13.53
CA GLY A 88 11.10 -6.46 13.96
C GLY A 88 11.54 -7.34 12.79
N ASN A 89 11.32 -8.66 12.92
CA ASN A 89 11.85 -9.63 11.96
C ASN A 89 11.07 -9.62 10.61
N GLY A 90 11.78 -9.99 9.54
CA GLY A 90 11.22 -9.98 8.17
C GLY A 90 10.25 -11.11 7.85
N TYR A 91 9.97 -12.04 8.78
CA TYR A 91 9.09 -13.17 8.52
C TYR A 91 7.66 -12.72 8.17
N LYS A 92 7.13 -11.73 8.91
CA LYS A 92 5.81 -11.16 8.65
C LYS A 92 5.73 -10.45 7.29
N ALA A 93 6.80 -9.72 6.93
CA ALA A 93 6.90 -9.09 5.62
C ALA A 93 6.88 -10.15 4.51
N LEU A 94 7.63 -11.24 4.64
CA LEU A 94 7.65 -12.35 3.69
C LEU A 94 6.27 -12.99 3.50
N ILE A 95 5.57 -13.31 4.59
CA ILE A 95 4.22 -13.90 4.53
C ILE A 95 3.25 -12.94 3.81
N ALA A 96 3.29 -11.65 4.15
CA ALA A 96 2.49 -10.64 3.48
C ALA A 96 2.81 -10.55 1.98
N SER A 97 4.09 -10.53 1.60
CA SER A 97 4.51 -10.49 0.19
C SER A 97 4.03 -11.71 -0.60
N LEU A 98 4.10 -12.91 -0.02
CA LEU A 98 3.61 -14.13 -0.68
C LEU A 98 2.08 -14.11 -0.87
N ALA A 99 1.34 -13.66 0.14
CA ALA A 99 -0.11 -13.51 0.05
C ALA A 99 -0.50 -12.47 -1.01
N ILE A 100 0.18 -11.32 -1.04
CA ILE A 100 -0.01 -10.28 -2.05
C ILE A 100 0.29 -10.81 -3.46
N LYS A 101 1.38 -11.54 -3.63
CA LYS A 101 1.73 -12.16 -4.92
C LYS A 101 0.61 -13.08 -5.42
N ARG A 102 0.01 -13.85 -4.53
CA ARG A 102 -1.13 -14.72 -4.86
C ARG A 102 -2.37 -13.92 -5.26
N ILE A 103 -2.70 -12.87 -4.51
CA ILE A 103 -3.80 -11.95 -4.84
C ILE A 103 -3.67 -11.46 -6.29
N PHE A 104 -2.48 -10.98 -6.68
CA PHE A 104 -2.26 -10.49 -8.04
C PHE A 104 -2.27 -11.58 -9.11
N SER A 105 -1.90 -12.81 -8.78
CA SER A 105 -1.98 -13.93 -9.72
C SER A 105 -3.45 -14.26 -10.02
N ASP A 106 -4.30 -14.26 -8.99
CA ASP A 106 -5.75 -14.51 -9.14
C ASP A 106 -6.46 -13.38 -9.94
N PHE A 107 -5.97 -12.13 -9.86
CA PHE A 107 -6.48 -11.01 -10.66
C PHE A 107 -6.17 -11.14 -12.17
N GLY A 108 -5.10 -11.84 -12.55
CA GLY A 108 -4.69 -12.01 -13.95
C GLY A 108 -5.46 -13.09 -14.71
N GLU A 109 -6.26 -13.90 -14.01
CA GLU A 109 -7.02 -15.02 -14.59
C GLU A 109 -8.51 -14.68 -14.85
N THR A 110 -8.97 -13.49 -14.49
CA THR A 110 -10.34 -12.99 -14.72
C THR A 110 -10.42 -11.95 -15.82
#